data_AF-A0A0S4KMX1-F1
#
_entry.id   AF-A0A0S4KMX1-F1
#
_cell.length_a   1.000
_cell.length_b   1.000
_cell.length_c   1.000
_cell.angle_alpha   90.00
_cell.angle_beta   90.00
_cell.angle_gamma   90.00
#
_symmetry.space_group_name_H-M   'P 1'
#
loop_
_entity.id
_entity.type
_entity.pdbx_description
1 polymer ?
#
loop_
_entity_poly.entity_id
_entity_poly.type
_entity_poly.pdbx_seq_one_letter_code
_entity_poly.pdbx_strand_id
1 'polypeptide(L)'
;MMGISTRFVAMLRMIGRFWYDLPLLVRLFRAWKQGRYPGLSVRTLMIVAGALLYLLSPVDLVPDFIPGVGVIDDLAMLALVLQSLAQDLVAFRAWEQNRR
;
A
#
# COMPACT_ATOMS: atom_id res chain seq x y z
N MET A 1 -17.20 17.71 -22.75
CA MET A 1 -17.33 16.42 -22.05
C MET A 1 -15.99 16.13 -21.37
N MET A 2 -15.90 16.35 -20.05
CA MET A 2 -14.64 16.28 -19.30
C MET A 2 -14.49 14.83 -18.80
N GLY A 3 -13.73 14.02 -19.54
CA GLY A 3 -13.47 12.63 -19.19
C GLY A 3 -12.61 12.55 -17.94
N ILE A 4 -13.21 12.24 -16.79
CA ILE A 4 -12.45 11.86 -15.59
C ILE A 4 -11.59 10.66 -15.98
N SER A 5 -10.27 10.77 -15.81
CA SER A 5 -9.35 9.71 -16.21
C SER A 5 -9.69 8.40 -15.47
N THR A 6 -9.82 7.29 -16.21
CA THR A 6 -10.12 5.96 -15.66
C THR A 6 -9.19 5.58 -14.50
N ARG A 7 -7.95 6.10 -14.55
CA ARG A 7 -6.92 5.93 -13.52
C ARG A 7 -7.28 6.61 -12.20
N PHE A 8 -7.87 7.81 -12.24
CA PHE A 8 -8.30 8.53 -11.04
C PHE A 8 -9.48 7.83 -10.34
N VAL A 9 -10.48 7.38 -11.11
CA VAL A 9 -11.60 6.61 -10.56
C VAL A 9 -11.13 5.28 -9.98
N ALA A 10 -10.19 4.60 -10.64
CA ALA A 10 -9.58 3.37 -10.11
C ALA A 10 -8.87 3.61 -8.76
N MET A 11 -8.14 4.72 -8.62
CA MET A 11 -7.49 5.11 -7.36
C MET A 11 -8.51 5.32 -6.24
N LEU A 12 -9.59 6.06 -6.49
CA LEU A 12 -10.64 6.28 -5.49
C LEU A 12 -11.32 4.98 -5.06
N ARG A 13 -11.58 4.07 -6.01
CA ARG A 13 -12.13 2.75 -5.71
C ARG A 13 -11.18 1.91 -4.86
N MET A 14 -9.88 2.01 -5.12
CA MET A 14 -8.85 1.31 -4.37
C MET A 14 -8.81 1.77 -2.91
N ILE A 15 -8.85 3.08 -2.68
CA ILE A 15 -8.93 3.67 -1.34
C ILE A 15 -10.22 3.20 -0.63
N GLY A 16 -11.36 3.25 -1.32
CA GLY A 16 -12.64 2.77 -0.79
C GLY A 16 -12.62 1.30 -0.38
N ARG A 17 -12.00 0.44 -1.19
CA ARG A 17 -11.82 -0.99 -0.88
C ARG A 17 -10.90 -1.21 0.31
N PHE A 18 -9.85 -0.41 0.45
CA PHE A 18 -8.91 -0.52 1.56
C PHE A 18 -9.58 -0.34 2.92
N TRP A 19 -10.56 0.57 3.03
CA TRP A 19 -11.39 0.72 4.23
C TRP A 19 -12.09 -0.57 4.64
N TYR A 20 -12.60 -1.33 3.66
CA TYR A 20 -13.23 -2.62 3.89
C TYR A 20 -12.21 -3.71 4.28
N ASP A 21 -11.00 -3.62 3.76
CA ASP A 21 -9.92 -4.57 4.01
C ASP A 21 -9.13 -4.28 5.31
N LEU A 22 -9.39 -3.17 6.02
CA LEU A 22 -8.72 -2.83 7.29
C LEU A 22 -8.76 -3.97 8.34
N PRO A 23 -9.90 -4.64 8.62
CA PRO A 23 -9.91 -5.75 9.57
C PRO A 23 -9.06 -6.93 9.10
N LEU A 24 -8.98 -7.15 7.79
CA LEU A 24 -8.16 -8.21 7.20
C LEU A 24 -6.67 -7.88 7.30
N LEU A 25 -6.28 -6.61 7.11
CA LEU A 25 -4.92 -6.14 7.32
C LEU A 25 -4.47 -6.31 8.77
N VAL A 26 -5.31 -5.97 9.74
CA VAL A 26 -5.00 -6.17 11.17
C VAL A 26 -4.77 -7.64 11.49
N ARG A 27 -5.56 -8.54 10.89
CA ARG A 27 -5.43 -10.00 11.07
C ARG A 27 -4.17 -10.53 10.41
N LEU A 28 -3.86 -10.07 9.20
CA LEU A 28 -2.63 -10.37 8.47
C LEU A 28 -1.41 -9.96 9.30
N PHE A 29 -1.39 -8.72 9.80
CA PHE A 29 -0.28 -8.20 10.59
C PHE A 29 -0.11 -8.97 11.91
N ARG A 30 -1.21 -9.30 12.58
CA ARG A 30 -1.18 -10.11 13.81
C ARG A 30 -0.67 -11.53 13.53
N ALA A 31 -1.10 -12.16 12.44
CA ALA A 31 -0.64 -13.49 12.05
C ALA A 31 0.85 -13.50 11.66
N TRP A 32 1.30 -12.46 10.97
CA TRP A 32 2.72 -12.26 10.64
C TRP A 32 3.58 -12.04 11.89
N LYS A 33 3.18 -11.12 12.79
CA LYS A 33 3.90 -10.84 14.05
C LYS A 33 4.03 -12.08 14.95
N GLN A 34 3.05 -12.97 14.91
CA GLN A 34 3.06 -14.22 15.68
C GLN A 34 3.82 -15.37 14.98
N GLY A 35 4.45 -15.11 13.84
CA GLY A 35 5.15 -16.11 13.04
C GLY A 35 4.23 -17.15 12.37
N ARG A 36 2.91 -16.96 12.44
CA ARG A 36 1.93 -17.91 11.91
C ARG A 36 1.80 -17.82 10.40
N TYR A 37 2.08 -16.64 9.83
CA TYR A 37 2.00 -16.36 8.40
C TYR A 37 3.26 -15.62 7.90
N PRO A 38 4.26 -16.32 7.34
CA PRO A 38 5.43 -15.68 6.72
C PRO A 38 5.18 -15.24 5.28
N GLY A 39 3.95 -15.35 4.76
CA GLY A 39 3.63 -15.14 3.35
C GLY A 39 3.56 -13.68 2.89
N LEU A 40 4.08 -12.74 3.67
CA LEU A 40 4.21 -11.35 3.23
C LEU A 40 5.26 -11.25 2.13
N SER A 41 4.91 -10.61 1.01
CA SER A 41 5.85 -10.39 -0.08
C SER A 41 7.00 -9.48 0.35
N VAL A 42 8.23 -9.84 -0.02
CA VAL A 42 9.40 -8.97 0.16
C VAL A 42 9.17 -7.61 -0.50
N ARG A 43 8.46 -7.58 -1.64
CA ARG A 43 8.09 -6.32 -2.32
C ARG A 43 7.26 -5.40 -1.42
N THR A 44 6.27 -5.95 -0.71
CA THR A 44 5.43 -5.17 0.21
C THR A 44 6.25 -4.65 1.38
N LEU A 45 7.13 -5.48 1.96
CA LEU A 45 8.04 -5.06 3.02
C LEU A 45 8.95 -3.92 2.55
N MET A 46 9.51 -4.01 1.34
CA MET A 46 10.35 -2.96 0.76
C MET A 46 9.58 -1.67 0.51
N ILE A 47 8.36 -1.75 0.00
CA ILE A 47 7.51 -0.57 -0.28
C ILE A 47 7.07 0.10 1.02
N VAL A 48 6.66 -0.67 2.04
CA VAL A 48 6.32 -0.13 3.36
C VAL A 48 7.55 0.47 4.04
N ALA A 49 8.71 -0.19 3.97
CA ALA A 49 9.96 0.34 4.48
C ALA A 49 10.34 1.65 3.77
N GLY A 50 10.22 1.71 2.44
CA GLY A 50 10.43 2.94 1.66
C GLY A 50 9.49 4.07 2.08
N ALA A 51 8.20 3.77 2.28
CA ALA A 51 7.23 4.75 2.76
C ALA A 51 7.52 5.23 4.20
N LEU A 52 7.99 4.36 5.09
CA LEU A 52 8.40 4.73 6.45
C LEU A 52 9.70 5.54 6.46
N LEU A 53 10.67 5.20 5.60
CA LEU A 53 11.90 5.97 5.41
C LEU A 53 11.59 7.38 4.89
N TYR A 54 10.65 7.49 3.94
CA TYR A 54 10.15 8.78 3.46
C TYR A 54 9.51 9.61 4.59
N LEU A 55 8.77 8.97 5.50
CA LEU A 55 8.20 9.64 6.68
C LEU A 55 9.28 10.09 7.68
N LEU A 56 10.35 9.32 7.85
CA LEU A 56 11.42 9.58 8.83
C LEU A 56 12.42 10.63 8.37
N SER A 57 12.65 10.75 7.05
CA SER A 57 13.46 11.83 6.48
C SER A 57 12.89 12.26 5.13
N PRO A 58 11.91 13.18 5.12
CA PRO A 58 11.36 13.74 3.88
C PRO A 58 12.34 14.67 3.14
N VAL A 59 13.54 14.94 3.69
CA VAL A 59 14.38 16.09 3.29
C VAL A 59 15.56 15.69 2.39
N ASP A 60 16.09 14.46 2.45
CA ASP A 60 17.45 14.19 1.94
C ASP A 60 17.57 13.53 0.55
N LEU A 61 16.51 13.44 -0.25
CA LEU A 61 16.56 12.79 -1.59
C LEU A 61 16.14 13.66 -2.78
N VAL A 62 15.61 14.86 -2.54
CA VAL A 62 15.24 15.81 -3.60
C VAL A 62 15.90 17.15 -3.30
N PRO A 63 16.93 17.57 -4.05
CA PRO A 63 17.43 18.94 -3.95
C PRO A 63 16.29 19.93 -4.22
N ASP A 64 16.09 20.87 -3.30
CA ASP A 64 14.99 21.84 -3.22
C ASP A 64 14.84 22.80 -4.44
N PHE A 65 14.47 22.30 -5.63
CA PHE A 65 14.39 23.16 -6.82
C PHE A 65 13.12 23.08 -7.67
N ILE A 66 12.13 22.22 -7.37
CA ILE A 66 10.93 22.11 -8.22
C ILE A 66 9.61 22.24 -7.42
N PRO A 67 9.01 23.45 -7.39
CA PRO A 67 7.67 23.65 -6.84
C PRO A 67 6.63 22.82 -7.60
N GLY A 68 5.87 21.98 -6.88
CA GLY A 68 4.69 21.27 -7.41
C GLY A 68 4.90 19.83 -7.89
N VAL A 69 6.12 19.29 -7.89
CA VAL A 69 6.39 17.90 -8.34
C VAL A 69 6.17 16.86 -7.23
N GLY A 70 6.39 17.22 -5.95
CA GLY A 70 6.30 16.27 -4.83
C GLY A 70 4.95 15.57 -4.69
N VAL A 71 3.84 16.28 -4.96
CA VAL A 71 2.47 15.75 -4.78
C VAL A 71 2.17 14.57 -5.72
N ILE A 72 2.75 14.55 -6.93
CA ILE A 72 2.54 13.48 -7.89
C ILE A 72 3.29 12.21 -7.46
N ASP A 73 4.51 12.38 -6.93
CA ASP A 73 5.32 11.28 -6.43
C ASP A 73 4.69 10.64 -5.17
N ASP A 74 4.16 11.45 -4.26
CA ASP A 74 3.42 10.99 -3.08
C ASP A 74 2.20 10.12 -3.44
N LEU A 75 1.42 10.55 -4.43
CA LEU A 75 0.25 9.79 -4.91
C LEU A 75 0.67 8.48 -5.60
N ALA A 76 1.78 8.49 -6.33
CA ALA A 76 2.32 7.29 -6.96
C ALA A 76 2.81 6.28 -5.91
N MET A 77 3.55 6.75 -4.89
CA MET A 77 4.00 5.93 -3.77
C MET A 77 2.80 5.32 -3.02
N LEU A 78 1.78 6.12 -2.68
CA LEU A 78 0.57 5.64 -2.03
C LEU A 78 -0.16 4.58 -2.88
N ALA A 79 -0.28 4.79 -4.19
CA ALA A 79 -0.91 3.81 -5.08
C ALA A 79 -0.13 2.48 -5.08
N LEU A 80 1.21 2.52 -5.09
CA LEU A 80 2.06 1.33 -5.03
C LEU A 80 1.92 0.57 -3.71
N VAL A 81 1.86 1.29 -2.58
CA VAL A 81 1.61 0.71 -1.25
C VAL A 81 0.27 -0.01 -1.24
N LEU A 82 -0.81 0.67 -1.64
CA LEU A 82 -2.16 0.10 -1.66
C LEU A 82 -2.24 -1.12 -2.57
N GLN A 83 -1.58 -1.10 -3.73
CA GLN A 83 -1.57 -2.22 -4.66
C GLN A 83 -0.86 -3.45 -4.09
N SER A 84 0.27 -3.23 -3.44
CA SER A 84 1.07 -4.32 -2.88
C SER A 84 0.35 -4.96 -1.69
N LEU A 85 -0.24 -4.14 -0.81
CA LEU A 85 -1.08 -4.62 0.28
C LEU A 85 -2.31 -5.39 -0.23
N ALA A 86 -2.98 -4.90 -1.28
CA ALA A 86 -4.12 -5.61 -1.86
C ALA A 86 -3.76 -7.02 -2.37
N GLN A 87 -2.56 -7.20 -2.94
CA GLN A 87 -2.08 -8.52 -3.37
C GLN A 87 -1.83 -9.45 -2.19
N ASP A 88 -1.14 -8.98 -1.16
CA ASP A 88 -0.88 -9.77 0.04
C ASP A 88 -2.17 -10.13 0.80
N LEU A 89 -3.16 -9.23 0.80
CA LEU A 89 -4.47 -9.49 1.38
C LEU A 89 -5.23 -10.61 0.67
N VAL A 90 -5.13 -10.70 -0.66
CA VAL A 90 -5.73 -11.81 -1.41
C VAL A 90 -5.05 -13.12 -1.03
N ALA A 91 -3.72 -13.15 -0.98
CA ALA A 91 -2.95 -14.34 -0.59
C ALA A 91 -3.26 -14.76 0.86
N PHE A 92 -3.32 -13.80 1.78
CA PHE A 92 -3.66 -14.03 3.17
C PHE A 92 -5.09 -14.54 3.34
N ARG A 93 -6.05 -13.96 2.62
CA ARG A 93 -7.46 -14.41 2.66
C ARG A 93 -7.59 -15.86 2.21
N ALA A 94 -6.92 -16.24 1.12
CA ALA A 94 -6.94 -17.62 0.61
C ALA A 94 -6.31 -18.58 1.63
N TRP A 95 -5.17 -18.22 2.20
CA TRP A 95 -4.51 -19.00 3.25
C TRP A 95 -5.38 -19.16 4.51
N GLU A 96 -6.07 -18.10 4.91
CA GLU A 96 -6.90 -18.11 6.11
C GLU A 96 -8.15 -18.96 5.94
N GLN A 97 -8.75 -18.95 4.74
CA GLN A 97 -9.87 -19.82 4.39
C GLN A 97 -9.47 -21.30 4.39
N ASN A 98 -8.27 -21.64 3.93
CA ASN A 98 -7.77 -23.02 3.92
C ASN A 98 -7.38 -23.55 5.31
N ARG A 99 -7.33 -22.68 6.34
CA ARG A 99 -7.09 -23.06 7.74
C ARG A 99 -8.36 -23.18 8.59
N ARG A 100 -9.52 -22.84 8.04
CA ARG A 100 -10.83 -23.09 8.66
C ARG A 100 -11.39 -24.40 8.14
#